data_AF-A0A8T2GVN9-F1
#
_entry.id   AF-A0A8T2GVN9-F1
#
_cell.length_a   1.000
_cell.length_b   1.000
_cell.length_c   1.000
_cell.angle_alpha   90.00
_cell.angle_beta   90.00
_cell.angle_gamma   90.00
#
_symmetry.space_group_name_H-M   'P 1'
#
loop_
_entity.id
_entity.type
_entity.pdbx_description
1 polymer ?
#
loop_
_entity_poly.entity_id
_entity_poly.type
_entity_poly.pdbx_seq_one_letter_code
_entity_poly.pdbx_strand_id
1 'polypeptide(L)'
;MSRFRSLWQASVNATKKALTWELEEWVPPVEKCIFKFNSKEDLKTWHLYSDSEYGGLSSASLEIKDGGNRSDCNGVFSGNLSTDMREGSKWNINRSGFCGMRSKKFDGFIDLEGYDSIALRLKGDGRCYISTIYTENWVNSPGQAEDNSWQAFVFAPKGNWYTAKVPLTRYLPTWKGNVIDAEMEMNPGHVVGMSLSVNAQGGGFIGAKSGAGDFQVEIDWIKAVRMP
;
A
#
# COMPACT_ATOMS: atom_id res chain seq x y z
N MET A 1 1.97 4.48 -43.35
CA MET A 1 0.61 5.06 -43.48
C MET A 1 -0.35 4.78 -42.30
N SER A 2 -0.09 3.84 -41.36
CA SER A 2 -1.07 3.53 -40.28
C SER A 2 -1.04 4.46 -39.06
N ARG A 3 0.10 5.06 -38.71
CA ARG A 3 0.21 5.98 -37.55
C ARG A 3 -0.56 7.31 -37.72
N PHE A 4 -0.67 7.81 -38.95
CA PHE A 4 -1.46 9.01 -39.23
C PHE A 4 -2.95 8.74 -39.13
N ARG A 5 -3.41 7.55 -39.55
CA ARG A 5 -4.81 7.14 -39.39
C ARG A 5 -5.18 6.97 -37.91
N SER A 6 -4.32 6.40 -37.07
CA SER A 6 -4.61 6.24 -35.65
C SER A 6 -4.71 7.57 -34.90
N LEU A 7 -3.86 8.54 -35.24
CA LEU A 7 -3.91 9.89 -34.64
C LEU A 7 -5.17 10.65 -35.06
N TRP A 8 -5.56 10.54 -36.33
CA TRP A 8 -6.81 11.13 -36.83
C TRP A 8 -8.03 10.47 -36.19
N GLN A 9 -8.02 9.15 -36.03
CA GLN A 9 -9.08 8.41 -35.35
C GLN A 9 -9.20 8.82 -33.88
N ALA A 10 -8.07 9.00 -33.19
CA ALA A 10 -8.03 9.47 -31.81
C ALA A 10 -8.58 10.91 -31.70
N SER A 11 -8.21 11.81 -32.62
CA SER A 11 -8.72 13.19 -32.66
C SER A 11 -10.22 13.26 -32.96
N VAL A 12 -10.72 12.48 -33.93
CA VAL A 12 -12.14 12.42 -34.26
C VAL A 12 -12.94 11.80 -33.12
N ASN A 13 -12.43 10.75 -32.46
CA ASN A 13 -13.07 10.16 -31.29
C ASN A 13 -13.09 11.14 -30.12
N ALA A 14 -11.99 11.85 -29.84
CA ALA A 14 -11.93 12.87 -28.80
C ALA A 14 -12.91 14.02 -29.06
N THR A 15 -13.02 14.47 -30.32
CA THR A 15 -13.93 15.55 -30.72
C THR A 15 -15.39 15.10 -30.62
N LYS A 16 -15.69 13.88 -31.06
CA LYS A 16 -17.04 13.30 -30.95
C LYS A 16 -17.46 13.12 -29.49
N LYS A 17 -16.55 12.70 -28.62
CA LYS A 17 -16.74 12.57 -27.16
C LYS A 17 -16.95 13.91 -26.46
N ALA A 18 -16.20 14.94 -26.85
CA ALA A 18 -16.39 16.29 -26.32
C ALA A 18 -17.76 16.89 -26.71
N LEU A 19 -18.26 16.54 -27.91
CA LEU A 19 -19.57 16.98 -28.40
C LEU A 19 -20.76 16.22 -27.80
N THR A 20 -20.59 14.97 -27.37
CA THR A 20 -21.69 14.16 -26.83
C THR A 20 -22.01 14.43 -25.36
N TRP A 21 -21.26 15.30 -24.66
CA TRP A 21 -21.47 15.58 -23.23
C TRP A 21 -21.55 14.29 -22.38
N GLU A 22 -20.80 13.25 -22.76
CA GLU A 22 -20.58 12.03 -21.97
C GLU A 22 -19.64 12.35 -20.80
N LEU A 23 -20.12 13.18 -19.87
CA LEU A 23 -19.41 13.64 -18.67
C LEU A 23 -19.01 12.46 -17.75
N GLU A 24 -19.71 11.32 -17.84
CA GLU A 24 -19.38 10.12 -17.08
C GLU A 24 -18.02 9.50 -17.47
N GLU A 25 -17.50 9.71 -18.68
CA GLU A 25 -16.15 9.22 -19.06
C GLU A 25 -15.03 10.18 -18.64
N TRP A 26 -15.33 11.44 -18.33
CA TRP A 26 -14.36 12.45 -17.87
C TRP A 26 -14.18 12.43 -16.36
N VAL A 27 -15.14 11.82 -15.67
CA VAL A 27 -15.11 11.62 -14.24
C VAL A 27 -14.42 10.28 -13.97
N PRO A 28 -13.35 10.23 -13.18
CA PRO A 28 -12.70 8.97 -12.84
C PRO A 28 -13.72 8.00 -12.21
N PRO A 29 -13.57 6.69 -12.47
CA PRO A 29 -14.50 5.69 -11.94
C PRO A 29 -14.57 5.79 -10.41
N VAL A 30 -15.69 5.37 -9.83
CA VAL A 30 -15.88 5.46 -8.36
C VAL A 30 -14.79 4.70 -7.59
N GLU A 31 -14.26 3.65 -8.19
CA GLU A 31 -13.14 2.89 -7.67
C GLU A 31 -12.12 2.53 -8.76
N LYS A 32 -10.84 2.49 -8.39
CA LYS A 32 -9.72 2.00 -9.21
C LYS A 32 -8.97 0.93 -8.46
N CYS A 33 -8.88 -0.26 -9.06
CA CYS A 33 -8.06 -1.35 -8.52
C CYS A 33 -6.59 -1.02 -8.70
N ILE A 34 -5.84 -0.98 -7.59
CA ILE A 34 -4.40 -0.71 -7.59
C ILE A 34 -3.64 -2.03 -7.52
N PHE A 35 -3.94 -2.86 -6.52
CA PHE A 35 -3.31 -4.16 -6.33
C PHE A 35 -4.35 -5.24 -6.04
N LYS A 36 -4.11 -6.43 -6.60
CA LYS A 36 -4.86 -7.66 -6.30
C LYS A 36 -3.93 -8.65 -5.61
N PHE A 37 -4.52 -9.63 -4.94
CA PHE A 37 -3.80 -10.68 -4.25
C PHE A 37 -4.46 -12.04 -4.53
N ASN A 38 -4.81 -12.31 -5.79
CA ASN A 38 -5.55 -13.52 -6.16
C ASN A 38 -4.71 -14.57 -6.88
N SER A 39 -3.47 -14.21 -7.26
CA SER A 39 -2.57 -15.07 -8.00
C SER A 39 -1.12 -14.94 -7.52
N LYS A 40 -0.31 -15.98 -7.77
CA LYS A 40 1.13 -15.93 -7.48
C LYS A 40 1.83 -14.85 -8.30
N GLU A 41 1.30 -14.54 -9.49
CA GLU A 41 1.75 -13.46 -10.35
C GLU A 41 1.59 -12.10 -9.68
N ASP A 42 0.45 -11.85 -9.03
CA ASP A 42 0.25 -10.63 -8.26
C ASP A 42 1.25 -10.52 -7.11
N LEU A 43 1.52 -11.61 -6.38
CA LEU A 43 2.48 -11.61 -5.27
C LEU A 43 3.91 -11.29 -5.72
N LYS A 44 4.28 -11.63 -6.97
CA LYS A 44 5.59 -11.28 -7.53
C LYS A 44 5.80 -9.77 -7.67
N THR A 45 4.73 -8.97 -7.65
CA THR A 45 4.82 -7.49 -7.65
C THR A 45 5.20 -6.92 -6.29
N TRP A 46 5.28 -7.76 -5.24
CA TRP A 46 5.65 -7.36 -3.89
C TRP A 46 7.03 -7.90 -3.52
N HIS A 47 7.73 -7.17 -2.66
CA HIS A 47 8.91 -7.65 -1.95
C HIS A 47 8.65 -7.56 -0.45
N LEU A 48 9.08 -8.60 0.27
CA LEU A 48 9.02 -8.65 1.72
C LEU A 48 10.27 -8.00 2.30
N TYR A 49 10.12 -7.35 3.45
CA TYR A 49 11.22 -6.80 4.24
C TYR A 49 10.89 -6.96 5.73
N SER A 50 11.92 -6.94 6.57
CA SER A 50 11.79 -7.02 8.03
C SER A 50 13.02 -6.43 8.72
N ASP A 51 12.95 -6.30 10.05
CA ASP A 51 14.11 -5.90 10.85
C ASP A 51 15.33 -6.82 10.73
N SER A 52 15.19 -8.02 10.15
CA SER A 52 16.30 -8.97 9.96
C SER A 52 17.41 -8.43 9.06
N GLU A 53 17.09 -7.49 8.16
CA GLU A 53 18.07 -6.75 7.35
C GLU A 53 18.99 -5.87 8.22
N TYR A 54 18.51 -5.50 9.41
CA TYR A 54 19.22 -4.71 10.41
C TYR A 54 19.64 -5.54 11.62
N GLY A 55 19.65 -6.87 11.52
CA GLY A 55 20.07 -7.76 12.59
C GLY A 55 18.97 -8.17 13.58
N GLY A 56 17.70 -7.80 13.32
CA GLY A 56 16.55 -8.32 14.05
C GLY A 56 16.25 -9.78 13.75
N LEU A 57 15.27 -10.33 14.47
CA LEU A 57 14.84 -11.73 14.35
C LEU A 57 13.41 -11.88 13.84
N SER A 58 12.78 -10.82 13.34
CA SER A 58 11.45 -10.93 12.74
C SER A 58 11.51 -11.64 11.37
N SER A 59 10.41 -12.28 11.01
CA SER A 59 10.26 -13.00 9.74
C SER A 59 8.89 -12.73 9.11
N ALA A 60 8.83 -12.81 7.78
CA ALA A 60 7.63 -12.56 7.00
C ALA A 60 7.51 -13.53 5.81
N SER A 61 6.29 -13.86 5.45
CA SER A 61 5.91 -14.61 4.26
C SER A 61 4.70 -13.96 3.58
N LEU A 62 4.58 -14.19 2.27
CA LEU A 62 3.46 -13.74 1.45
C LEU A 62 3.07 -14.87 0.50
N GLU A 63 1.88 -15.42 0.70
CA GLU A 63 1.42 -16.63 0.00
C GLU A 63 -0.02 -16.48 -0.50
N ILE A 64 -0.42 -17.27 -1.50
CA ILE A 64 -1.83 -17.37 -1.90
C ILE A 64 -2.45 -18.51 -1.10
N LYS A 65 -3.57 -18.23 -0.45
CA LYS A 65 -4.41 -19.24 0.17
C LYS A 65 -5.33 -19.83 -0.90
N ASP A 66 -5.11 -21.10 -1.25
CA ASP A 66 -6.02 -21.82 -2.13
C ASP A 66 -7.27 -22.26 -1.37
N GLY A 67 -8.40 -21.60 -1.63
CA GLY A 67 -9.70 -21.90 -1.03
C GLY A 67 -10.45 -23.10 -1.64
N GLY A 68 -9.78 -23.94 -2.44
CA GLY A 68 -10.40 -25.05 -3.18
C GLY A 68 -11.19 -24.63 -4.42
N ASN A 69 -11.74 -23.41 -4.46
CA ASN A 69 -12.35 -22.77 -5.63
C ASN A 69 -11.57 -21.51 -6.06
N ARG A 70 -11.47 -21.27 -7.37
CA ARG A 70 -10.75 -20.11 -7.95
C ARG A 70 -11.27 -18.73 -7.52
N SER A 71 -12.47 -18.66 -6.95
CA SER A 71 -13.10 -17.41 -6.49
C SER A 71 -12.68 -16.99 -5.08
N ASP A 72 -12.01 -17.87 -4.31
CA ASP A 72 -11.65 -17.64 -2.90
C ASP A 72 -10.12 -17.59 -2.69
N CYS A 73 -9.36 -17.28 -3.75
CA CYS A 73 -7.92 -17.11 -3.68
C CYS A 73 -7.59 -15.70 -3.17
N ASN A 74 -6.98 -15.63 -1.99
CA ASN A 74 -6.57 -14.37 -1.35
C ASN A 74 -5.11 -14.46 -0.90
N GLY A 75 -4.44 -13.32 -0.82
CA GLY A 75 -3.08 -13.22 -0.30
C GLY A 75 -3.08 -13.33 1.21
N VAL A 76 -2.06 -13.98 1.76
CA VAL A 76 -1.83 -14.10 3.19
C VAL A 76 -0.46 -13.50 3.48
N PHE A 77 -0.46 -12.35 4.15
CA PHE A 77 0.75 -11.74 4.69
C PHE A 77 0.88 -12.15 6.16
N SER A 78 1.89 -12.95 6.47
CA SER A 78 2.07 -13.56 7.79
C SER A 78 3.52 -13.62 8.22
N GLY A 79 3.74 -13.93 9.49
CA GLY A 79 5.08 -14.14 10.01
C GLY A 79 5.14 -13.99 11.53
N ASN A 80 6.34 -13.78 12.04
CA ASN A 80 6.59 -13.61 13.47
C ASN A 80 7.38 -12.32 13.72
N LEU A 81 6.89 -11.51 14.68
CA LEU A 81 7.59 -10.32 15.15
C LEU A 81 8.45 -10.67 16.36
N SER A 82 9.74 -10.33 16.31
CA SER A 82 10.63 -10.43 17.47
C SER A 82 11.30 -9.09 17.74
N THR A 83 11.33 -8.70 19.01
CA THR A 83 12.09 -7.53 19.46
C THR A 83 13.56 -7.85 19.71
N ASP A 84 13.93 -9.13 19.62
CA ASP A 84 15.29 -9.60 19.86
C ASP A 84 16.20 -9.31 18.67
N MET A 85 17.47 -9.11 18.98
CA MET A 85 18.53 -8.82 18.02
C MET A 85 19.54 -9.96 18.01
N ARG A 86 20.13 -10.23 16.84
CA ARG A 86 21.23 -11.19 16.71
C ARG A 86 22.39 -10.78 17.60
N GLU A 87 22.93 -11.76 18.33
CA GLU A 87 24.12 -11.57 19.15
C GLU A 87 25.29 -11.10 18.29
N GLY A 88 25.99 -10.05 18.74
CA GLY A 88 27.09 -9.44 17.99
C GLY A 88 26.68 -8.64 16.76
N SER A 89 25.40 -8.30 16.57
CA SER A 89 24.99 -7.43 15.48
C SER A 89 25.69 -6.06 15.54
N LYS A 90 26.17 -5.58 14.39
CA LYS A 90 26.78 -4.23 14.27
C LYS A 90 25.76 -3.11 14.34
N TRP A 91 24.49 -3.44 14.13
CA TRP A 91 23.37 -2.51 14.03
C TRP A 91 22.59 -2.52 15.33
N ASN A 92 22.63 -1.41 16.07
CA ASN A 92 21.79 -1.22 17.25
C ASN A 92 20.58 -0.37 16.87
N ILE A 93 19.49 -1.02 16.44
CA ILE A 93 18.24 -0.34 16.12
C ILE A 93 17.37 -0.19 17.36
N ASN A 94 16.85 1.01 17.60
CA ASN A 94 15.99 1.29 18.75
C ASN A 94 14.53 0.82 18.56
N ARG A 95 14.15 0.39 17.35
CA ARG A 95 12.79 -0.04 16.99
C ARG A 95 12.82 -1.34 16.19
N SER A 96 13.25 -2.43 16.84
CA SER A 96 13.11 -3.80 16.33
C SER A 96 11.65 -4.28 16.45
N GLY A 97 11.36 -5.44 15.87
CA GLY A 97 10.04 -6.05 15.82
C GLY A 97 9.17 -5.50 14.70
N PHE A 98 9.64 -5.50 13.46
CA PHE A 98 8.80 -5.12 12.31
C PHE A 98 8.96 -6.01 11.08
N CYS A 99 7.85 -6.14 10.35
CA CYS A 99 7.76 -6.80 9.06
C CYS A 99 6.91 -5.96 8.11
N GLY A 100 7.19 -6.04 6.81
CA GLY A 100 6.34 -5.40 5.81
C GLY A 100 6.48 -6.03 4.43
N MET A 101 5.55 -5.64 3.57
CA MET A 101 5.60 -5.90 2.15
C MET A 101 5.45 -4.58 1.40
N ARG A 102 6.22 -4.41 0.34
CA ARG A 102 6.19 -3.20 -0.48
C ARG A 102 6.13 -3.54 -1.95
N SER A 103 5.39 -2.75 -2.72
CA SER A 103 5.35 -2.93 -4.18
C SER A 103 6.75 -2.75 -4.77
N LYS A 104 7.11 -3.60 -5.71
CA LYS A 104 8.31 -3.42 -6.53
C LYS A 104 8.15 -2.18 -7.41
N LYS A 105 9.29 -1.65 -7.88
CA LYS A 105 9.28 -0.55 -8.85
C LYS A 105 8.57 -0.99 -10.12
N PHE A 106 7.74 -0.11 -10.65
CA PHE A 106 7.01 -0.25 -11.90
C PHE A 106 7.22 1.01 -12.74
N ASP A 107 7.03 0.91 -14.05
CA ASP A 107 7.14 2.05 -14.95
C ASP A 107 5.88 2.93 -14.83
N GLY A 108 6.09 4.24 -14.67
CA GLY A 108 5.01 5.22 -14.53
C GLY A 108 4.54 5.43 -13.08
N PHE A 109 3.31 5.91 -12.93
CA PHE A 109 2.75 6.32 -11.64
C PHE A 109 1.34 5.77 -11.42
N ILE A 110 0.99 5.53 -10.16
CA ILE A 110 -0.39 5.34 -9.75
C ILE A 110 -1.01 6.73 -9.56
N ASP A 111 -1.82 7.16 -10.51
CA ASP A 111 -2.58 8.40 -10.38
C ASP A 111 -3.77 8.22 -9.41
N LEU A 112 -3.75 8.99 -8.32
CA LEU A 112 -4.78 9.09 -7.29
C LEU A 112 -5.51 10.44 -7.26
N GLU A 113 -5.25 11.40 -8.16
CA GLU A 113 -5.83 12.77 -8.11
C GLU A 113 -7.37 12.75 -8.11
N GLY A 114 -7.98 11.74 -8.75
CA GLY A 114 -9.43 11.56 -8.82
C GLY A 114 -10.09 10.86 -7.62
N TYR A 115 -9.35 10.56 -6.55
CA TYR A 115 -9.82 9.72 -5.44
C TYR A 115 -9.50 10.33 -4.09
N ASP A 116 -10.37 10.10 -3.10
CA ASP A 116 -10.25 10.70 -1.77
C ASP A 116 -9.67 9.74 -0.73
N SER A 117 -9.67 8.44 -1.03
CA SER A 117 -9.33 7.40 -0.05
C SER A 117 -8.69 6.18 -0.69
N ILE A 118 -7.83 5.53 0.09
CA ILE A 118 -7.39 4.16 -0.16
C ILE A 118 -8.31 3.21 0.60
N ALA A 119 -8.79 2.18 -0.08
CA ALA A 119 -9.57 1.10 0.51
C ALA A 119 -8.77 -0.20 0.45
N LEU A 120 -8.69 -0.91 1.58
CA LEU A 120 -8.05 -2.22 1.68
C LEU A 120 -9.08 -3.24 2.15
N ARG A 121 -9.23 -4.34 1.41
CA ARG A 121 -10.07 -5.47 1.82
C ARG A 121 -9.21 -6.49 2.56
N LEU A 122 -9.42 -6.57 3.88
CA LEU A 122 -8.55 -7.29 4.81
C LEU A 122 -9.36 -8.21 5.72
N LYS A 123 -8.77 -9.34 6.10
CA LYS A 123 -9.22 -10.17 7.23
C LYS A 123 -8.10 -10.17 8.26
N GLY A 124 -8.27 -9.39 9.32
CA GLY A 124 -7.21 -9.14 10.30
C GLY A 124 -7.04 -10.27 11.31
N ASP A 125 -5.93 -10.20 12.04
CA ASP A 125 -5.62 -10.96 13.26
C ASP A 125 -5.87 -10.15 14.55
N GLY A 126 -6.33 -8.91 14.42
CA GLY A 126 -6.52 -7.96 15.51
C GLY A 126 -5.30 -7.07 15.78
N ARG A 127 -4.20 -7.18 15.03
CA ARG A 127 -3.11 -6.20 15.06
C ARG A 127 -3.47 -4.97 14.22
N CYS A 128 -2.82 -3.85 14.52
CA CYS A 128 -2.86 -2.67 13.68
C CYS A 128 -1.72 -2.71 12.66
N TYR A 129 -2.05 -2.48 11.40
CA TYR A 129 -1.11 -2.40 10.30
C TYR A 129 -0.87 -0.94 9.94
N ILE A 130 0.18 -0.68 9.16
CA ILE A 130 0.53 0.64 8.64
C ILE A 130 0.51 0.54 7.12
N SER A 131 -0.36 1.32 6.49
CA SER A 131 -0.35 1.55 5.05
C SER A 131 0.59 2.72 4.76
N THR A 132 1.50 2.53 3.80
CA THR A 132 2.38 3.60 3.33
C THR A 132 2.15 3.87 1.85
N ILE A 133 2.12 5.15 1.47
CA ILE A 133 2.14 5.63 0.09
C ILE A 133 3.51 6.30 -0.15
N TYR A 134 4.18 5.93 -1.24
CA TYR A 134 5.42 6.56 -1.66
C TYR A 134 5.14 7.45 -2.86
N THR A 135 5.55 8.72 -2.82
CA THR A 135 5.31 9.67 -3.91
C THR A 135 6.61 10.26 -4.45
N GLU A 136 6.63 10.60 -5.73
CA GLU A 136 7.67 11.47 -6.24
C GLU A 136 7.33 12.93 -5.89
N ASN A 137 7.99 13.47 -4.86
CA ASN A 137 7.92 14.90 -4.50
C ASN A 137 9.26 15.59 -4.79
N TRP A 138 9.19 16.78 -5.39
CA TRP A 138 10.36 17.60 -5.71
C TRP A 138 11.10 18.13 -4.46
N VAL A 139 10.39 18.26 -3.34
CA VAL A 139 10.85 18.99 -2.14
C VAL A 139 12.00 18.28 -1.40
N ASN A 140 12.14 16.95 -1.54
CA ASN A 140 13.13 16.17 -0.78
C ASN A 140 14.42 15.84 -1.55
N SER A 141 14.76 16.56 -2.64
CA SER A 141 16.07 16.42 -3.29
C SER A 141 17.19 16.85 -2.33
N PRO A 142 18.20 16.01 -2.04
CA PRO A 142 18.78 14.97 -2.89
C PRO A 142 18.41 13.50 -2.54
N GLY A 143 17.25 13.25 -1.92
CA GLY A 143 16.76 11.90 -1.60
C GLY A 143 16.31 11.09 -2.83
N GLN A 144 16.20 9.78 -2.68
CA GLN A 144 15.55 8.90 -3.66
C GLN A 144 14.06 9.25 -3.75
N ALA A 145 13.42 9.07 -4.92
CA ALA A 145 11.97 9.34 -5.06
C ALA A 145 11.11 8.57 -4.03
N GLU A 146 11.61 7.45 -3.54
CA GLU A 146 11.01 6.62 -2.51
C GLU A 146 11.16 7.11 -1.05
N ASP A 147 11.89 8.20 -0.85
CA ASP A 147 12.13 8.80 0.47
C ASP A 147 10.92 9.61 0.97
N ASN A 148 9.99 9.96 0.08
CA ASN A 148 8.73 10.61 0.46
C ASN A 148 7.70 9.55 0.83
N SER A 149 7.60 9.25 2.13
CA SER A 149 6.67 8.25 2.62
C SER A 149 5.55 8.87 3.44
N TRP A 150 4.31 8.51 3.11
CA TRP A 150 3.10 8.96 3.78
C TRP A 150 2.45 7.77 4.47
N GLN A 151 2.23 7.83 5.78
CA GLN A 151 1.79 6.68 6.56
C GLN A 151 0.46 6.92 7.25
N ALA A 152 -0.38 5.88 7.27
CA ALA A 152 -1.61 5.84 8.03
C ALA A 152 -1.81 4.46 8.68
N PHE A 153 -2.43 4.44 9.85
CA PHE A 153 -2.79 3.20 10.54
C PHE A 153 -4.04 2.57 9.91
N VAL A 154 -4.02 1.25 9.80
CA VAL A 154 -5.10 0.42 9.27
C VAL A 154 -5.42 -0.65 10.30
N PHE A 155 -6.66 -0.67 10.78
CA PHE A 155 -7.15 -1.69 11.68
C PHE A 155 -8.24 -2.52 11.00
N ALA A 156 -8.11 -3.85 11.06
CA ALA A 156 -9.12 -4.80 10.63
C ALA A 156 -9.41 -5.76 11.80
N PRO A 157 -10.69 -5.90 12.21
CA PRO A 157 -11.06 -6.81 13.29
C PRO A 157 -10.63 -8.26 13.01
N LYS A 158 -10.35 -9.00 14.09
CA LYS A 158 -9.95 -10.41 13.98
C LYS A 158 -11.06 -11.25 13.36
N GLY A 159 -10.70 -12.05 12.35
CA GLY A 159 -11.51 -13.19 11.89
C GLY A 159 -12.61 -12.89 10.87
N ASN A 160 -12.97 -11.63 10.63
CA ASN A 160 -13.96 -11.24 9.62
C ASN A 160 -13.34 -10.36 8.54
N TRP A 161 -13.83 -10.50 7.30
CA TRP A 161 -13.48 -9.58 6.22
C TRP A 161 -14.01 -8.18 6.52
N TYR A 162 -13.14 -7.20 6.39
CA TYR A 162 -13.42 -5.79 6.64
C TYR A 162 -12.79 -4.96 5.51
N THR A 163 -13.50 -3.91 5.09
CA THR A 163 -12.95 -2.94 4.13
C THR A 163 -12.53 -1.70 4.91
N ALA A 164 -11.24 -1.58 5.19
CA ALA A 164 -10.69 -0.39 5.81
C ALA A 164 -10.55 0.70 4.74
N LYS A 165 -11.23 1.83 4.94
CA LYS A 165 -11.13 3.01 4.08
C LYS A 165 -10.34 4.09 4.82
N VAL A 166 -9.24 4.52 4.25
CA VAL A 166 -8.35 5.53 4.81
C VAL A 166 -8.34 6.75 3.89
N PRO A 167 -8.89 7.90 4.32
CA PRO A 167 -8.79 9.14 3.56
C PRO A 167 -7.34 9.52 3.30
N LEU A 168 -7.03 10.02 2.10
CA LEU A 168 -5.67 10.49 1.76
C LEU A 168 -5.19 11.58 2.75
N THR A 169 -6.10 12.40 3.26
CA THR A 169 -5.85 13.42 4.29
C THR A 169 -5.44 12.88 5.66
N ARG A 170 -5.56 11.56 5.89
CA ARG A 170 -5.11 10.89 7.13
C ARG A 170 -3.70 10.33 7.04
N TYR A 171 -3.10 10.33 5.85
CA TYR A 171 -1.72 9.91 5.69
C TYR A 171 -0.79 11.07 6.06
N LEU A 172 0.11 10.84 7.01
CA LEU A 172 1.05 11.83 7.51
C LEU A 172 2.43 11.64 6.88
N PRO A 173 3.19 12.71 6.60
CA PRO A 173 4.54 12.59 6.07
C PRO A 173 5.43 11.96 7.14
N THR A 174 6.22 10.98 6.74
CA THR A 174 7.11 10.24 7.64
C THR A 174 8.49 10.03 7.04
N TRP A 175 9.49 9.99 7.91
CA TRP A 175 10.87 9.63 7.59
C TRP A 175 11.37 8.58 8.59
N LYS A 176 11.75 7.41 8.08
CA LYS A 176 12.23 6.28 8.91
C LYS A 176 11.28 5.96 10.08
N GLY A 177 9.97 6.03 9.84
CA GLY A 177 8.93 5.76 10.83
C GLY A 177 8.70 6.87 11.87
N ASN A 178 9.22 8.08 11.65
CA ASN A 178 8.91 9.26 12.44
C ASN A 178 8.07 10.22 11.62
N VAL A 179 7.02 10.79 12.23
CA VAL A 179 6.24 11.87 11.61
C VAL A 179 7.13 13.09 11.42
N ILE A 180 7.08 13.66 10.24
CA ILE A 180 7.76 14.93 9.93
C ILE A 180 6.83 16.05 10.40
N ASP A 181 7.33 16.87 11.33
CA ASP A 181 6.62 18.06 11.82
C ASP A 181 6.86 19.24 10.88
N ALA A 182 6.32 19.14 9.67
CA ALA A 182 6.37 20.17 8.65
C ALA A 182 5.14 20.09 7.75
N GLU A 183 4.69 21.23 7.24
CA GLU A 183 3.68 21.28 6.19
C GLU A 183 4.30 20.72 4.90
N MET A 184 3.91 19.50 4.58
CA MET A 184 4.23 18.85 3.33
C MET A 184 2.92 18.46 2.67
N GLU A 185 2.91 18.49 1.33
CA GLU A 185 1.79 17.99 0.55
C GLU A 185 2.18 16.70 -0.18
N MET A 186 1.27 15.73 -0.15
CA MET A 186 1.39 14.52 -0.94
C MET A 186 1.16 14.88 -2.41
N ASN A 187 1.93 14.30 -3.32
CA ASN A 187 1.63 14.35 -4.76
C ASN A 187 0.82 13.10 -5.15
N PRO A 188 -0.53 13.15 -5.14
CA PRO A 188 -1.37 11.98 -5.43
C PRO A 188 -1.28 11.53 -6.89
N GLY A 189 -0.88 12.39 -7.82
CA GLY A 189 -0.72 12.03 -9.24
C GLY A 189 0.52 11.16 -9.51
N HIS A 190 1.57 11.29 -8.69
CA HIS A 190 2.86 10.60 -8.86
C HIS A 190 3.16 9.62 -7.72
N VAL A 191 2.24 8.67 -7.45
CA VAL A 191 2.53 7.58 -6.51
C VAL A 191 3.42 6.53 -7.19
N VAL A 192 4.60 6.30 -6.60
CA VAL A 192 5.63 5.37 -7.09
C VAL A 192 5.62 4.02 -6.37
N GLY A 193 4.79 3.86 -5.33
CA GLY A 193 4.60 2.59 -4.68
C GLY A 193 3.71 2.65 -3.45
N MET A 194 3.38 1.49 -2.92
CA MET A 194 2.66 1.34 -1.65
C MET A 194 3.27 0.23 -0.80
N SER A 195 3.09 0.28 0.51
CA SER A 195 3.44 -0.82 1.42
C SER A 195 2.37 -1.06 2.47
N LEU A 196 2.38 -2.29 3.00
CA LEU A 196 1.67 -2.67 4.21
C LEU A 196 2.69 -3.26 5.19
N SER A 197 2.73 -2.73 6.41
CA SER A 197 3.66 -3.18 7.44
C SER A 197 2.99 -3.34 8.79
N VAL A 198 3.67 -4.04 9.69
CA VAL A 198 3.23 -4.29 11.06
C VAL A 198 4.45 -4.25 11.97
N ASN A 199 4.26 -3.76 13.19
CA ASN A 199 5.32 -3.71 14.20
C ASN A 199 4.82 -4.19 15.57
N ALA A 200 5.76 -4.51 16.44
CA ALA A 200 5.49 -5.01 17.79
C ALA A 200 5.01 -3.89 18.74
N GLN A 201 5.32 -2.63 18.49
CA GLN A 201 4.84 -1.51 19.33
C GLN A 201 3.31 -1.31 19.20
N GLY A 202 2.73 -1.65 18.05
CA GLY A 202 1.32 -1.43 17.75
C GLY A 202 1.03 -0.01 17.27
N GLY A 203 -0.20 0.21 16.78
CA GLY A 203 -0.61 1.46 16.12
C GLY A 203 -1.47 2.39 16.97
N GLY A 204 -1.42 2.27 18.30
CA GLY A 204 -2.21 3.12 19.22
C GLY A 204 -3.72 2.91 19.18
N PHE A 205 -4.24 1.97 18.38
CA PHE A 205 -5.65 1.62 18.34
C PHE A 205 -6.06 0.89 19.61
N ILE A 206 -7.09 1.40 20.30
CA ILE A 206 -7.62 0.79 21.53
C ILE A 206 -8.12 -0.62 21.21
N GLY A 207 -7.61 -1.61 21.92
CA GLY A 207 -7.97 -3.02 21.75
C GLY A 207 -7.22 -3.75 20.63
N ALA A 208 -6.29 -3.10 19.91
CA ALA A 208 -5.43 -3.80 18.97
C ALA A 208 -4.36 -4.64 19.70
N LYS A 209 -4.10 -5.83 19.18
CA LYS A 209 -3.00 -6.69 19.63
C LYS A 209 -1.66 -6.00 19.37
N SER A 210 -0.81 -5.91 20.39
CA SER A 210 0.57 -5.44 20.32
C SER A 210 1.54 -6.48 20.89
N GLY A 211 2.84 -6.20 20.82
CA GLY A 211 3.92 -7.07 21.25
C GLY A 211 4.44 -8.03 20.18
N ALA A 212 5.51 -8.73 20.54
CA ALA A 212 6.12 -9.80 19.75
C ALA A 212 5.13 -10.97 19.48
N GLY A 213 5.54 -11.89 18.62
CA GLY A 213 4.78 -13.07 18.24
C GLY A 213 4.09 -12.95 16.90
N ASP A 214 3.25 -13.95 16.59
CA ASP A 214 2.74 -14.12 15.24
C ASP A 214 1.79 -13.01 14.80
N PHE A 215 1.84 -12.74 13.50
CA PHE A 215 0.87 -11.93 12.77
C PHE A 215 0.40 -12.65 11.51
N GLN A 216 -0.84 -12.37 11.12
CA GLN A 216 -1.42 -12.85 9.87
C GLN A 216 -2.56 -11.95 9.43
N VAL A 217 -2.51 -11.45 8.20
CA VAL A 217 -3.63 -10.75 7.57
C VAL A 217 -3.89 -11.36 6.21
N GLU A 218 -5.16 -11.71 5.93
CA GLU A 218 -5.58 -12.05 4.57
C GLU A 218 -5.96 -10.76 3.84
N ILE A 219 -5.56 -10.64 2.57
CA ILE A 219 -5.70 -9.45 1.75
C ILE A 219 -6.27 -9.88 0.41
N ASP A 220 -7.30 -9.18 -0.05
CA ASP A 220 -7.93 -9.44 -1.34
C ASP A 220 -7.49 -8.38 -2.38
N TRP A 221 -7.66 -7.10 -2.04
CA TRP A 221 -7.28 -5.99 -2.91
C TRP A 221 -6.95 -4.70 -2.15
N ILE A 222 -6.27 -3.81 -2.87
CA ILE A 222 -6.10 -2.40 -2.53
C ILE A 222 -6.68 -1.57 -3.69
N LYS A 223 -7.59 -0.65 -3.38
CA LYS A 223 -8.28 0.22 -4.35
C LYS A 223 -8.14 1.69 -3.94
N ALA A 224 -8.13 2.57 -4.93
CA ALA A 224 -8.50 3.97 -4.73
C ALA A 224 -10.01 4.10 -4.86
N VAL A 225 -10.65 4.90 -3.99
CA VAL A 225 -12.10 5.15 -4.03
C VAL A 225 -12.37 6.64 -3.87
N ARG A 226 -13.31 7.17 -4.65
CA ARG A 226 -13.85 8.51 -4.43
C ARG A 226 -15.11 8.39 -3.59
N MET A 227 -15.27 9.28 -2.61
CA MET A 227 -16.53 9.34 -1.89
C MET A 227 -17.56 10.06 -2.78
N PRO A 228 -18.79 9.52 -2.91
CA PRO A 228 -19.85 10.18 -3.66
C PRO A 228 -20.28 11.50 -3.03
#